data_AF-A0A3C0C2N5-F1
#
_entry.id   AF-A0A3C0C2N5-F1
#
_cell.length_a   1.000
_cell.length_b   1.000
_cell.length_c   1.000
_cell.angle_alpha   90.00
_cell.angle_beta   90.00
_cell.angle_gamma   90.00
#
_symmetry.space_group_name_H-M   'P 1'
#
loop_
_entity.id
_entity.type
_entity.pdbx_description
1 polymer ?
#
loop_
_entity_poly.entity_id
_entity_poly.type
_entity_poly.pdbx_seq_one_letter_code
_entity_poly.pdbx_strand_id
1 'polypeptide(L)' 'DGPIGAVRIGCIDGELVVNPDETDMPRSTMDLVVSGHRGGVTMVEAGAKEVSEELLVDAMELANEAIRKIVDFIDAVCA' A
#
# COMPACT_ATOMS: atom_id res chain seq x y z
N ASP A 1 -9.18 -14.27 -11.32
CA ASP A 1 -9.98 -13.12 -10.85
C ASP A 1 -9.08 -11.89 -10.71
N GLY A 2 -9.05 -11.06 -11.74
CA GLY A 2 -8.47 -9.71 -11.70
C GLY A 2 -9.60 -8.68 -11.73
N PRO A 3 -9.29 -7.38 -11.80
CA PRO A 3 -7.96 -6.78 -11.91
C PRO A 3 -7.21 -6.74 -10.57
N ILE A 4 -5.90 -6.46 -10.65
CA ILE A 4 -5.01 -6.32 -9.49
C ILE A 4 -4.60 -4.86 -9.37
N GLY A 5 -4.71 -4.30 -8.18
CA GLY A 5 -4.08 -3.04 -7.79
C GLY A 5 -2.83 -3.31 -6.96
N ALA A 6 -1.88 -2.39 -7.01
CA ALA A 6 -0.69 -2.41 -6.17
C ALA A 6 -0.37 -1.00 -5.68
N VAL A 7 0.11 -0.90 -4.45
CA VAL A 7 0.53 0.36 -3.84
C VAL A 7 1.79 0.13 -3.00
N ARG A 8 2.57 1.20 -2.85
CA ARG A 8 3.65 1.27 -1.86
C ARG A 8 3.19 2.19 -0.72
N ILE A 9 3.40 1.80 0.52
CA ILE A 9 3.16 2.60 1.71
C ILE A 9 4.50 2.94 2.35
N GLY A 10 4.72 4.24 2.54
CA GLY A 10 5.83 4.78 3.33
C GLY A 10 5.35 5.23 4.72
N CYS A 11 6.31 5.41 5.63
CA CYS A 11 6.08 6.09 6.90
C CYS A 11 7.10 7.24 7.03
N ILE A 12 6.66 8.48 6.89
CA ILE A 12 7.52 9.66 6.89
C ILE A 12 7.17 10.48 8.12
N ASP A 13 8.15 10.71 9.00
CA ASP A 13 7.96 11.47 10.25
C ASP A 13 6.79 10.93 11.13
N GLY A 14 6.52 9.62 11.03
CA GLY A 14 5.44 8.94 11.76
C GLY A 14 4.09 8.89 11.03
N GLU A 15 3.98 9.50 9.85
CA GLU A 15 2.75 9.52 9.04
C GLU A 15 2.81 8.54 7.88
N LEU A 16 1.73 7.80 7.67
CA LEU A 16 1.59 6.86 6.56
C LEU A 16 1.29 7.59 5.26
N VAL A 17 2.05 7.30 4.22
CA VAL A 17 1.92 7.92 2.90
C VAL A 17 1.71 6.85 1.83
N VAL A 18 0.67 7.02 1.02
CA VAL A 18 0.38 6.14 -0.13
C VAL A 18 1.17 6.61 -1.34
N ASN A 19 1.87 5.67 -1.98
CA ASN A 19 2.75 5.88 -3.12
C ASN A 19 3.68 7.09 -2.93
N PRO A 20 4.53 7.08 -1.88
CA PRO A 20 5.50 8.15 -1.64
C PRO A 20 6.45 8.31 -2.83
N ASP A 21 6.82 9.55 -3.10
CA ASP A 21 7.73 9.90 -4.19
C ASP A 21 9.17 9.43 -3.88
N GLU A 22 10.01 9.37 -4.91
CA GLU A 22 11.41 8.94 -4.77
C GLU A 22 12.22 9.81 -3.80
N THR A 23 11.86 11.10 -3.67
CA THR A 23 12.52 12.03 -2.74
C THR A 23 12.16 11.79 -1.29
N ASP A 24 11.02 11.14 -1.05
CA ASP A 24 10.48 10.90 0.29
C ASP A 24 10.90 9.53 0.84
N MET A 25 11.06 8.53 -0.03
CA MET A 25 11.48 7.18 0.35
C MET A 25 12.75 7.11 1.22
N PRO A 26 13.82 7.89 0.98
CA PRO A 26 15.00 7.88 1.85
C PRO A 26 14.72 8.31 3.30
N ARG A 27 13.70 9.14 3.52
CA ARG A 27 13.25 9.59 4.85
C ARG A 27 12.29 8.59 5.50
N SER A 28 11.76 7.66 4.73
CA SER A 28 10.80 6.69 5.24
C SER A 28 11.43 5.74 6.25
N THR A 29 10.68 5.40 7.28
CA THR A 29 11.00 4.33 8.23
C THR A 29 10.41 2.98 7.82
N MET A 30 9.60 2.95 6.76
CA MET A 30 8.95 1.76 6.22
C MET A 30 8.83 1.81 4.70
N ASP A 31 9.05 0.69 4.03
CA ASP A 31 8.75 0.46 2.61
C ASP A 31 7.89 -0.81 2.54
N LEU A 32 6.58 -0.62 2.39
CA LEU A 32 5.61 -1.70 2.34
C LEU A 32 4.94 -1.70 0.96
N VAL A 33 5.19 -2.72 0.16
CA VAL A 33 4.53 -2.94 -1.13
C VAL A 33 3.45 -4.00 -0.95
N VAL A 34 2.22 -3.66 -1.35
CA VAL A 34 1.07 -4.55 -1.26
C VAL A 34 0.38 -4.62 -2.62
N SER A 35 -0.03 -5.81 -3.03
CA SER A 35 -0.90 -5.98 -4.19
C SER A 35 -2.06 -6.93 -3.90
N GLY A 36 -3.18 -6.72 -4.60
CA GLY A 36 -4.39 -7.49 -4.37
C GLY A 36 -5.52 -7.17 -5.36
N HIS A 37 -6.60 -7.92 -5.25
CA HIS A 37 -7.85 -7.71 -5.99
C HIS A 37 -8.96 -7.28 -5.01
N ARG A 38 -10.17 -7.05 -5.53
CA ARG A 38 -11.36 -6.64 -4.72
C ARG A 38 -11.61 -7.54 -3.50
N GLY A 39 -11.28 -8.82 -3.61
CA GLY A 39 -11.51 -9.84 -2.58
C GLY A 39 -10.42 -9.94 -1.52
N GLY A 40 -9.26 -9.32 -1.71
CA GLY A 40 -8.19 -9.33 -0.71
C GLY A 40 -6.79 -9.14 -1.28
N VAL A 41 -5.83 -9.13 -0.33
CA VAL A 41 -4.40 -9.02 -0.59
C VAL A 41 -3.87 -10.35 -1.14
N THR A 42 -3.02 -10.28 -2.16
CA THR A 42 -2.39 -11.43 -2.81
C THR A 42 -0.89 -11.49 -2.55
N MET A 43 -0.23 -10.33 -2.41
CA MET A 43 1.22 -10.25 -2.14
C MET A 43 1.53 -9.09 -1.21
N VAL A 44 2.53 -9.31 -0.35
CA VAL A 44 3.11 -8.31 0.55
C VAL A 44 4.64 -8.46 0.52
N GLU A 45 5.34 -7.35 0.35
CA GLU A 45 6.79 -7.25 0.52
C GLU A 45 7.10 -6.02 1.39
N ALA A 46 7.86 -6.19 2.46
CA ALA A 46 8.05 -5.15 3.47
C ALA A 46 9.50 -5.07 3.97
N GLY A 47 10.00 -3.84 4.11
CA GLY A 47 11.21 -3.52 4.86
C GLY A 47 10.94 -2.35 5.80
N ALA A 48 11.28 -2.47 7.09
CA ALA A 48 11.00 -1.42 8.07
C ALA A 48 12.09 -1.31 9.14
N LYS A 49 12.25 -0.09 9.69
CA LYS A 49 13.20 0.24 10.76
C LYS A 49 12.54 0.08 12.13
N GLU A 50 12.28 -1.17 12.53
CA GLU A 50 11.68 -1.52 13.84
C GLU A 50 10.39 -0.76 14.17
N VAL A 51 9.51 -0.60 13.16
CA VAL A 51 8.17 -0.01 13.38
C VAL A 51 7.30 -0.92 14.25
N SER A 52 6.30 -0.34 14.92
CA SER A 52 5.35 -1.13 15.71
C SER A 52 4.47 -2.01 14.82
N GLU A 53 4.02 -3.13 15.37
CA GLU A 53 3.06 -4.01 14.69
C GLU A 53 1.74 -3.28 14.39
N GLU A 54 1.28 -2.42 15.30
CA GLU A 54 0.10 -1.57 15.12
C GLU A 54 0.23 -0.69 13.87
N LEU A 55 1.37 -0.01 13.69
CA LEU A 55 1.60 0.84 12.52
C LEU A 55 1.64 0.03 11.21
N LEU A 56 2.17 -1.20 11.26
CA LEU A 56 2.20 -2.08 10.10
C LEU A 56 0.78 -2.53 9.71
N VAL A 57 -0.09 -2.82 10.70
CA VAL A 57 -1.50 -3.15 10.47
C VAL A 57 -2.23 -1.96 9.85
N ASP A 58 -2.06 -0.76 10.41
CA ASP A 58 -2.66 0.47 9.86
C ASP A 58 -2.21 0.71 8.40
N ALA A 59 -0.94 0.44 8.09
CA ALA A 59 -0.40 0.54 6.74
C ALA A 59 -1.00 -0.49 5.77
N MET A 60 -1.23 -1.72 6.22
CA MET A 60 -1.90 -2.74 5.41
C MET A 60 -3.36 -2.40 5.13
N GLU A 61 -4.07 -1.84 6.12
CA GLU A 61 -5.45 -1.38 5.95
C GLU A 61 -5.52 -0.24 4.92
N LEU A 62 -4.67 0.77 5.08
CA LEU A 62 -4.54 1.89 4.14
C LEU A 62 -4.20 1.40 2.72
N ALA A 63 -3.29 0.43 2.61
CA ALA A 63 -2.93 -0.17 1.32
C ALA A 63 -4.14 -0.84 0.65
N ASN A 64 -4.89 -1.64 1.40
CA ASN A 64 -6.06 -2.34 0.90
C ASN A 64 -7.17 -1.37 0.44
N GLU A 65 -7.39 -0.28 1.17
CA GLU A 65 -8.32 0.77 0.76
C GLU A 65 -7.91 1.44 -0.56
N ALA A 66 -6.62 1.74 -0.72
CA ALA A 66 -6.09 2.33 -1.94
C ALA A 66 -6.19 1.36 -3.14
N ILE A 67 -5.86 0.08 -2.92
CA ILE A 67 -5.98 -0.98 -3.93
C ILE A 67 -7.42 -1.13 -4.41
N ARG A 68 -8.41 -1.09 -3.51
CA ARG A 68 -9.82 -1.16 -3.88
C ARG A 68 -10.22 -0.03 -4.84
N LYS A 69 -9.78 1.20 -4.58
CA LYS A 69 -10.03 2.35 -5.48
C LYS A 69 -9.40 2.14 -6.86
N ILE A 70 -8.19 1.59 -6.91
CA ILE A 70 -7.50 1.29 -8.19
C ILE A 70 -8.26 0.21 -8.96
N VAL A 71 -8.65 -0.88 -8.29
CA VAL A 71 -9.40 -1.99 -8.87
C VAL A 71 -10.77 -1.51 -9.38
N ASP A 72 -11.50 -0.72 -8.58
CA ASP A 72 -12.79 -0.12 -8.97
C ASP A 72 -12.65 0.77 -10.22
N PHE A 73 -11.56 1.55 -10.30
CA PHE A 73 -11.29 2.37 -11.47
C PHE A 73 -11.01 1.52 -12.72
N ILE A 74 -10.16 0.49 -12.60
CA ILE A 74 -9.84 -0.40 -13.72
C ILE A 74 -11.12 -1.10 -14.20
N ASP A 75 -11.93 -1.63 -13.27
CA ASP A 75 -13.22 -2.25 -13.58
C ASP A 75 -14.14 -1.28 -14.35
N ALA A 76 -14.23 -0.02 -13.92
CA ALA A 76 -15.07 0.98 -14.57
C ALA A 76 -14.59 1.38 -15.98
N VAL A 77 -13.28 1.31 -16.26
CA VAL A 77 -12.71 1.61 -17.58
C VAL A 77 -12.83 0.42 -18.54
N CYS A 78 -12.79 -0.81 -18.03
CA CYS A 78 -12.90 -2.02 -18.83
C CYS A 78 -14.35 -2.44 -19.14
N ALA A 79 -15.34 -1.82 -18.50
CA ALA A 79 -16.77 -2.05 -18.73
C ALA A 79 -17.28 -1.34 -20.00
#